data_AF-A0A7R9I9G9-F1
#
_entry.id   AF-A0A7R9I9G9-F1
#
_cell.length_a   1.000
_cell.length_b   1.000
_cell.length_c   1.000
_cell.angle_alpha   90.00
_cell.angle_beta   90.00
_cell.angle_gamma   90.00
#
_symmetry.space_group_name_H-M   'P 1'
#
loop_
_entity.id
_entity.type
_entity.pdbx_description
1 polymer ?
#
loop_
_entity_poly.entity_id
_entity_poly.type
_entity_poly.pdbx_seq_one_letter_code
_entity_poly.pdbx_strand_id
1 'polypeptide(L)'
;MASNNCMSTEGKLLSLIDDVELISKELIENTIAQKHLKLPNAEHSLLTELLVMKNNELKETLKLAEEQAKINLKMDAVKTEVEPLKLMLLLPPPPATESRGLLHLSFYTSLAGGISRADGPEVDNHGRERESAAIAFISNIQEIH
;
A
#
# COMPACT_ATOMS: atom_id res chain seq x y z
N MET A 1 -14.67 8.97 27.97
CA MET A 1 -15.71 8.25 27.19
C MET A 1 -14.97 7.38 26.19
N ALA A 2 -15.33 6.09 26.13
CA ALA A 2 -14.50 5.02 25.58
C ALA A 2 -14.26 5.14 24.07
N SER A 3 -13.02 4.83 23.65
CA SER A 3 -12.63 4.62 22.24
C SER A 3 -13.35 3.40 21.68
N ASN A 4 -14.56 3.58 21.16
CA ASN A 4 -15.25 2.55 20.39
C ASN A 4 -14.95 2.75 18.90
N ASN A 5 -13.73 2.45 18.44
CA ASN A 5 -13.51 2.08 17.04
C ASN A 5 -12.14 1.45 16.77
N CYS A 6 -11.86 0.31 17.40
CA CYS A 6 -10.81 -0.60 16.97
C CYS A 6 -11.43 -1.80 16.23
N MET A 7 -12.35 -1.55 15.30
CA MET A 7 -12.89 -2.61 14.44
C MET A 7 -12.14 -2.59 13.12
N SER A 8 -11.60 -3.75 12.74
CA SER A 8 -11.01 -3.93 11.41
C SER A 8 -12.10 -3.81 10.35
N THR A 9 -11.71 -3.48 9.11
CA THR A 9 -12.66 -3.46 7.97
C THR A 9 -13.40 -4.79 7.84
N GLU A 10 -12.72 -5.91 8.05
CA GLU A 10 -13.33 -7.25 8.10
C GLU A 10 -14.37 -7.37 9.22
N GLY A 11 -14.03 -7.00 10.45
CA GLY A 11 -14.96 -7.05 11.58
C GLY A 11 -16.18 -6.16 11.38
N LYS A 12 -15.99 -4.99 10.74
CA LYS A 12 -17.10 -4.11 10.37
C LYS A 12 -18.00 -4.75 9.30
N LEU A 13 -17.44 -5.38 8.28
CA LEU A 13 -18.22 -6.08 7.25
C LEU A 13 -19.06 -7.22 7.84
N LEU A 14 -18.47 -8.05 8.72
CA LEU A 14 -19.18 -9.14 9.37
C LEU A 14 -20.35 -8.62 10.22
N SER A 15 -20.12 -7.61 11.05
CA SER A 15 -21.17 -7.00 11.86
C SER A 15 -22.30 -6.40 11.01
N LEU A 16 -21.99 -5.81 9.86
CA LEU A 16 -23.02 -5.27 8.96
C LEU A 16 -23.84 -6.37 8.28
N ILE A 17 -23.23 -7.52 7.99
CA ILE A 17 -23.94 -8.69 7.46
C ILE A 17 -24.90 -9.24 8.51
N ASP A 18 -24.44 -9.38 9.77
CA ASP A 18 -25.28 -9.83 10.88
C ASP A 18 -26.48 -8.89 11.11
N ASP A 19 -26.25 -7.58 11.07
CA ASP A 19 -27.32 -6.57 11.16
C ASP A 19 -28.35 -6.72 10.02
N VAL A 20 -27.88 -6.85 8.78
CA VAL A 20 -28.75 -7.02 7.60
C VAL A 20 -29.53 -8.32 7.67
N GLU A 21 -28.90 -9.41 8.12
CA GLU A 21 -29.56 -10.70 8.32
C GLU A 21 -30.69 -10.58 9.34
N LEU A 22 -30.38 -10.02 10.52
CA LEU A 22 -31.34 -9.87 11.61
C LEU A 22 -32.56 -9.04 11.17
N ILE A 23 -32.33 -7.88 10.57
CA ILE A 23 -33.41 -7.00 10.09
C ILE A 23 -34.25 -7.70 9.01
N SER A 24 -33.59 -8.40 8.08
CA SER A 24 -34.29 -9.13 7.01
C SER A 24 -35.16 -10.26 7.57
N LYS A 25 -34.68 -10.96 8.61
CA LYS A 25 -35.43 -12.00 9.29
C LYS A 25 -36.68 -11.44 9.96
N GLU A 26 -36.55 -10.33 10.69
CA GLU A 26 -37.70 -9.65 11.31
C GLU A 26 -38.75 -9.20 10.28
N LEU A 27 -38.31 -8.68 9.12
CA LEU A 27 -39.20 -8.31 8.01
C LEU A 27 -39.94 -9.52 7.43
N ILE A 28 -39.26 -10.64 7.25
CA ILE A 28 -39.86 -11.88 6.74
C ILE A 28 -40.87 -12.42 7.76
N GLU A 29 -40.49 -12.49 9.04
CA GLU A 29 -41.36 -12.93 10.14
C GLU A 29 -42.63 -12.08 10.23
N ASN A 30 -42.49 -10.76 10.14
CA ASN A 30 -43.64 -9.85 10.10
C ASN A 30 -44.51 -10.03 8.84
N THR A 31 -43.89 -10.32 7.69
CA THR A 31 -44.61 -10.54 6.42
C THR A 31 -45.56 -11.74 6.52
N ILE A 32 -45.08 -12.84 7.12
CA ILE A 32 -45.83 -14.09 7.30
C ILE A 32 -46.71 -14.11 8.56
N ALA A 33 -46.55 -13.14 9.47
CA ALA A 33 -47.33 -13.06 10.70
C ALA A 33 -48.84 -12.88 10.44
N GLN A 34 -49.65 -13.39 11.38
CA GLN A 34 -51.10 -13.18 11.37
C GLN A 34 -51.43 -11.70 11.60
N LYS A 35 -52.58 -11.21 11.08
CA LYS A 35 -52.93 -9.77 11.09
C LYS A 35 -52.76 -9.05 12.44
N HIS A 36 -53.03 -9.73 13.56
CA HIS A 36 -52.93 -9.14 14.90
C HIS A 36 -51.50 -9.13 15.48
N LEU A 37 -50.57 -9.88 14.89
CA LEU A 37 -49.15 -9.93 15.26
C LEU A 37 -48.26 -9.14 14.30
N LYS A 38 -48.85 -8.56 13.24
CA LYS A 38 -48.09 -7.74 12.30
C LYS A 38 -47.68 -6.44 12.96
N LEU A 39 -46.45 -6.01 12.67
CA LEU A 39 -46.01 -4.68 13.01
C LEU A 39 -46.94 -3.65 12.35
N PRO A 40 -47.24 -2.54 13.05
CA PRO A 40 -47.88 -1.38 12.44
C PRO A 40 -47.11 -0.93 11.19
N ASN A 41 -47.82 -0.39 10.19
CA ASN A 41 -47.20 0.06 8.94
C ASN A 41 -46.05 1.06 9.15
N ALA A 42 -46.12 1.92 10.17
CA ALA A 42 -45.07 2.87 10.50
C ALA A 42 -43.77 2.18 10.94
N GLU A 43 -43.88 1.15 11.80
CA GLU A 43 -42.74 0.36 12.27
C GLU A 43 -42.14 -0.50 11.14
N HIS A 44 -43.00 -1.10 10.30
CA HIS A 44 -42.55 -1.81 9.10
C HIS A 44 -41.77 -0.89 8.16
N SER A 45 -42.24 0.35 7.96
CA SER A 45 -41.56 1.34 7.12
C SER A 45 -40.20 1.71 7.71
N LEU A 46 -40.13 1.95 9.01
CA LEU A 46 -38.88 2.27 9.71
C LEU A 46 -37.86 1.13 9.58
N LEU A 47 -38.31 -0.12 9.76
CA LEU A 47 -37.45 -1.29 9.63
C LEU A 47 -36.91 -1.48 8.21
N THR A 48 -37.74 -1.16 7.21
CA THR A 48 -37.32 -1.18 5.79
C THR A 48 -36.29 -0.08 5.50
N GLU A 49 -36.48 1.11 6.04
CA GLU A 49 -35.52 2.22 5.91
C GLU A 49 -34.19 1.89 6.59
N LEU A 50 -34.23 1.28 7.78
CA LEU A 50 -33.06 0.80 8.50
C LEU A 50 -32.28 -0.24 7.67
N LEU A 51 -32.98 -1.18 7.03
CA LEU A 51 -32.36 -2.16 6.13
C LEU A 51 -31.66 -1.47 4.95
N VAL A 52 -32.31 -0.49 4.32
CA VAL A 52 -31.71 0.27 3.21
C VAL A 52 -30.46 1.02 3.67
N MET A 53 -30.51 1.66 4.84
CA MET A 53 -29.38 2.37 5.43
C MET A 53 -28.20 1.42 5.68
N LYS A 54 -28.45 0.26 6.31
CA LYS A 54 -27.41 -0.76 6.58
C LYS A 54 -26.82 -1.35 5.32
N ASN A 55 -27.64 -1.60 4.30
CA ASN A 55 -27.17 -2.06 2.99
C ASN A 55 -26.28 -1.01 2.29
N ASN A 56 -26.58 0.28 2.42
CA ASN A 56 -25.73 1.33 1.89
C ASN A 56 -24.40 1.40 2.64
N GLU A 57 -24.41 1.31 3.96
CA GLU A 57 -23.19 1.26 4.78
C GLU A 57 -22.31 0.04 4.44
N LEU A 58 -22.92 -1.11 4.18
CA LEU A 58 -22.23 -2.32 3.73
C LEU A 58 -21.55 -2.10 2.39
N LYS A 59 -22.25 -1.50 1.41
CA LYS A 59 -21.69 -1.19 0.09
C LYS A 59 -20.51 -0.23 0.17
N GLU A 60 -20.59 0.78 1.01
CA GLU A 60 -19.49 1.72 1.24
C GLU A 60 -18.28 1.03 1.87
N THR A 61 -18.52 0.18 2.87
CA THR A 61 -17.44 -0.56 3.55
C THR A 61 -16.77 -1.56 2.60
N LEU A 62 -17.52 -2.19 1.68
CA LEU A 62 -16.96 -3.06 0.64
C LEU A 62 -16.06 -2.30 -0.33
N LYS A 63 -16.43 -1.08 -0.73
CA LYS A 63 -15.56 -0.23 -1.57
C LYS A 63 -14.23 0.08 -0.87
N LEU A 64 -14.29 0.41 0.42
CA LEU A 64 -13.08 0.62 1.23
C LEU A 64 -12.21 -0.64 1.29
N ALA A 65 -12.81 -1.81 1.48
CA ALA A 65 -12.07 -3.08 1.47
C ALA A 65 -11.40 -3.34 0.11
N GLU A 66 -12.07 -3.03 -1.00
CA GLU A 66 -11.52 -3.13 -2.35
C GLU A 66 -10.33 -2.18 -2.55
N GLU A 67 -10.43 -0.94 -2.08
CA GLU A 67 -9.34 0.03 -2.11
C GLU A 67 -8.13 -0.44 -1.27
N GLN A 68 -8.38 -0.99 -0.08
CA GLN A 68 -7.33 -1.56 0.77
C GLN A 68 -6.62 -2.73 0.07
N ALA A 69 -7.36 -3.58 -0.65
CA ALA A 69 -6.78 -4.67 -1.43
C ALA A 69 -5.86 -4.13 -2.55
N LYS A 70 -6.29 -3.08 -3.27
CA LYS A 70 -5.46 -2.42 -4.31
C LYS A 70 -4.18 -1.82 -3.72
N ILE A 71 -4.26 -1.21 -2.53
CA ILE A 71 -3.09 -0.66 -1.83
C ILE A 71 -2.14 -1.78 -1.41
N ASN A 72 -2.65 -2.87 -0.85
CA ASN A 72 -1.83 -4.00 -0.43
C ASN A 72 -1.07 -4.63 -1.61
N LEU A 73 -1.71 -4.76 -2.77
CA LEU A 73 -1.03 -5.23 -3.99
C LEU A 73 0.13 -4.31 -4.41
N LYS A 74 -0.07 -2.99 -4.38
CA LYS A 74 1.00 -2.03 -4.66
C LYS A 74 2.12 -2.11 -3.63
N MET A 75 1.76 -2.28 -2.36
CA MET A 75 2.72 -2.43 -1.27
C MET A 75 3.58 -3.68 -1.46
N ASP A 76 2.98 -4.79 -1.88
CA ASP A 76 3.70 -6.04 -2.11
C ASP A 76 4.61 -5.95 -3.33
N ALA A 77 4.19 -5.26 -4.40
CA ALA A 77 5.06 -4.95 -5.54
C ALA A 77 6.28 -4.11 -5.11
N VAL A 78 6.09 -3.09 -4.28
CA VAL A 78 7.20 -2.29 -3.75
C VAL A 78 8.12 -3.13 -2.85
N LYS A 79 7.57 -3.99 -1.98
CA LYS A 79 8.38 -4.90 -1.15
C LYS A 79 9.23 -5.83 -2.02
N THR A 80 8.71 -6.34 -3.13
CA THR A 80 9.49 -7.19 -4.03
C THR A 80 10.68 -6.49 -4.67
N GLU A 81 10.63 -5.16 -4.83
CA GLU A 81 11.77 -4.37 -5.33
C GLU A 81 12.77 -4.02 -4.21
N VAL A 82 12.30 -3.87 -2.97
CA VAL A 82 13.13 -3.49 -1.80
C VAL A 82 13.84 -4.67 -1.17
N GLU A 83 13.25 -5.86 -1.15
CA GLU A 83 13.88 -7.06 -0.60
C GLU A 83 15.22 -7.46 -1.26
N PRO A 84 15.41 -7.43 -2.60
CA PRO A 84 16.72 -7.70 -3.19
C PRO A 84 17.75 -6.61 -2.84
N LEU A 85 17.33 -5.34 -2.72
CA LEU A 85 18.19 -4.25 -2.27
C LEU A 85 18.64 -4.46 -0.81
N LYS A 86 17.74 -4.91 0.05
CA LYS A 86 18.03 -5.26 1.44
C LYS A 86 18.93 -6.49 1.56
N LEU A 87 18.71 -7.51 0.72
CA LEU A 87 19.55 -8.70 0.67
C LEU A 87 20.97 -8.38 0.18
N MET A 88 21.09 -7.45 -0.78
CA MET A 88 22.38 -6.96 -1.30
C MET A 88 23.18 -6.20 -0.23
N LEU A 89 22.52 -5.50 0.68
CA LEU A 89 23.16 -4.80 1.80
C LEU A 89 23.62 -5.75 2.93
N LEU A 90 23.01 -6.93 3.05
CA LEU A 90 23.31 -7.94 4.07
C LEU A 90 24.35 -8.98 3.64
N LEU A 91 24.68 -9.06 2.35
CA LEU A 91 25.76 -9.90 1.86
C LEU A 91 27.12 -9.30 2.26
N PRO A 92 28.08 -10.11 2.76
CA PRO A 92 29.42 -9.62 3.04
C PRO A 92 30.01 -9.03 1.75
N PRO A 93 30.71 -7.88 1.82
CA PRO A 93 31.33 -7.31 0.63
C PRO A 93 32.22 -8.38 -0.01
N PRO A 94 32.13 -8.59 -1.34
CA PRO A 94 32.91 -9.64 -1.98
C PRO A 94 34.39 -9.41 -1.68
N PRO A 95 35.20 -10.47 -1.54
CA PRO A 95 36.61 -10.33 -1.21
C PRO A 95 37.23 -9.32 -2.17
N ALA A 96 37.85 -8.29 -1.60
CA ALA A 96 38.54 -7.26 -2.34
C ALA A 96 39.72 -7.93 -3.05
N THR A 97 39.50 -8.40 -4.27
CA THR A 97 40.58 -8.49 -5.24
C THR A 97 41.10 -7.07 -5.43
N GLU A 98 42.42 -6.87 -5.47
CA GLU A 98 43.09 -5.56 -5.46
C GLU A 98 42.45 -4.51 -6.39
N SER A 99 41.87 -4.95 -7.50
CA SER A 99 41.15 -4.10 -8.46
C SER A 99 39.85 -3.47 -7.91
N ARG A 100 39.16 -4.12 -6.95
CA ARG A 100 37.94 -3.63 -6.31
C ARG A 100 38.19 -2.62 -5.19
N GLY A 101 39.34 -2.70 -4.51
CA GLY A 101 39.72 -1.72 -3.49
C GLY A 101 39.87 -0.32 -4.08
N LEU A 102 40.42 -0.23 -5.30
CA LEU A 102 40.54 1.02 -6.04
C LEU A 102 39.17 1.53 -6.53
N LEU A 103 38.28 0.64 -6.98
CA LEU A 103 36.92 1.03 -7.37
C LEU A 103 36.11 1.55 -6.18
N HIS A 104 36.12 0.86 -5.05
CA HIS A 104 35.43 1.28 -3.83
C HIS A 104 35.97 2.62 -3.31
N LEU A 105 37.30 2.81 -3.31
CA LEU A 105 37.91 4.08 -2.92
C LEU A 105 37.56 5.21 -3.90
N SER A 106 37.59 4.96 -5.21
CA SER A 106 37.20 5.95 -6.24
C SER A 106 35.71 6.34 -6.17
N PHE A 107 34.85 5.41 -5.75
CA PHE A 107 33.42 5.64 -5.58
C PHE A 107 33.15 6.49 -4.34
N TYR A 108 33.79 6.18 -3.20
CA TYR A 108 33.69 6.96 -1.98
C TYR A 108 34.35 8.34 -2.09
N THR A 109 35.47 8.50 -2.81
CA THR A 109 36.09 9.81 -3.02
C THR A 109 35.29 10.68 -4.00
N SER A 110 34.64 10.08 -5.02
CA SER A 110 33.69 10.79 -5.88
C SER A 110 32.45 11.25 -5.12
N LEU A 111 31.87 10.38 -4.28
CA LEU A 111 30.71 10.74 -3.46
C LEU A 111 31.05 11.76 -2.37
N ALA A 112 32.20 11.62 -1.70
CA ALA A 112 32.67 12.58 -0.71
C ALA A 112 33.07 13.93 -1.35
N GLY A 113 33.60 13.91 -2.58
CA GLY A 113 33.89 15.10 -3.37
C GLY A 113 32.64 15.85 -3.84
N GLY A 114 31.53 15.14 -4.07
CA GLY A 114 30.23 15.73 -4.42
C GLY A 114 29.48 16.39 -3.25
N ILE A 115 29.86 16.12 -2.00
CA ILE A 115 29.17 16.65 -0.80
C ILE A 115 29.82 17.97 -0.30
N SER A 116 30.93 18.43 -0.88
CA SER A 116 31.59 19.69 -0.51
C SER A 116 31.77 20.66 -1.69
N ARG A 117 30.67 21.10 -2.29
CA ARG A 117 30.51 22.49 -2.78
C ARG A 117 29.04 22.75 -3.13
N ALA A 118 28.24 22.93 -2.09
CA ALA A 118 27.07 23.77 -2.19
C ALA A 118 27.56 25.23 -2.22
N ASP A 119 27.68 25.80 -3.42
CA ASP A 119 27.50 27.24 -3.68
C ASP A 119 27.45 27.49 -5.19
N GLY A 120 26.27 27.90 -5.68
CA GLY A 120 26.09 28.65 -6.94
C GLY A 120 25.79 27.84 -8.21
N PRO A 121 24.81 28.24 -9.04
CA PRO A 121 24.39 27.50 -10.23
C PRO A 121 25.23 27.91 -11.45
N GLU A 122 26.02 27.00 -11.98
CA GLU A 122 26.59 27.15 -13.32
C GLU A 122 26.48 25.81 -14.05
N VAL A 123 25.58 25.76 -15.03
CA VAL A 123 25.31 24.58 -15.86
C VAL A 123 26.47 24.45 -16.85
N ASP A 124 27.55 23.85 -16.38
CA ASP A 124 28.73 23.54 -17.16
C ASP A 124 28.48 22.26 -18.00
N ASN A 125 28.61 22.40 -19.32
CA ASN A 125 28.57 21.31 -20.31
C ASN A 125 29.57 20.17 -20.05
N HIS A 126 30.56 20.38 -19.17
CA HIS A 126 31.57 19.40 -18.77
C HIS A 126 31.04 18.35 -17.78
N GLY A 127 29.87 18.58 -17.17
CA GLY A 127 29.18 17.57 -16.34
C GLY A 127 28.64 16.40 -17.18
N ARG A 128 28.19 16.67 -18.41
CA ARG A 128 27.63 15.65 -19.31
C ARG A 128 28.69 14.73 -19.92
N GLU A 129 29.89 15.25 -20.18
CA GLU A 129 31.02 14.41 -20.62
C GLU A 129 31.47 13.43 -19.52
N ARG A 130 31.36 13.83 -18.25
CA ARG A 130 31.76 12.99 -17.11
C ARG A 130 30.74 11.91 -16.77
N GLU A 131 29.44 12.19 -16.90
CA GLU A 131 28.40 11.16 -16.84
C GLU A 131 28.48 10.19 -18.02
N SER A 132 28.71 10.69 -19.25
CA SER A 132 28.94 9.81 -20.41
C SER A 132 30.17 8.92 -20.25
N ALA A 133 31.27 9.42 -19.65
CA ALA A 133 32.45 8.61 -19.38
C ALA A 133 32.19 7.53 -18.31
N ALA A 134 31.43 7.85 -17.26
CA ALA A 134 31.05 6.89 -16.23
C ALA A 134 30.11 5.80 -16.76
N ILE A 135 29.13 6.15 -17.60
CA ILE A 135 28.22 5.20 -18.23
C ILE A 135 28.96 4.32 -19.25
N ALA A 136 29.85 4.89 -20.06
CA ALA A 136 30.66 4.13 -21.02
C ALA A 136 31.61 3.13 -20.33
N PHE A 137 32.18 3.51 -19.18
CA PHE A 137 33.04 2.63 -18.38
C PHE A 137 32.25 1.45 -17.78
N ILE A 138 31.01 1.69 -17.35
CA ILE A 138 30.12 0.64 -16.82
C ILE A 138 29.68 -0.32 -17.93
N SER A 139 29.32 0.19 -19.13
CA SER A 139 28.98 -0.65 -20.28
C SER A 139 30.14 -1.54 -20.75
N ASN A 140 31.37 -1.01 -20.78
CA ASN A 140 32.55 -1.76 -21.23
C ASN A 140 32.95 -2.89 -20.25
N ILE A 141 32.53 -2.81 -18.98
CA ILE A 141 32.71 -3.89 -18.01
C ILE A 141 31.65 -5.00 -18.19
N GLN A 142 30.47 -4.69 -18.74
CA GLN A 142 29.40 -5.67 -18.99
C GLN A 142 29.59 -6.50 -20.27
N GLU A 143 30.41 -6.06 -21.24
CA GLU A 143 30.67 -6.79 -22.49
C GLU A 143 31.80 -7.84 -22.42
N ILE A 144 32.50 -7.98 -21.29
CA ILE A 144 33.65 -8.92 -21.14
C ILE A 144 33.20 -10.28 -20.56
N HIS A 145 31.93 -10.70 -20.72
CA HIS A 145 31.48 -12.02 -20.28
C HIS A 145 30.40 -12.67 -21.15
#